data_AF-A0A7V3HKI7-F1
#
_entry.id   AF-A0A7V3HKI7-F1
#
_cell.length_a   1.000
_cell.length_b   1.000
_cell.length_c   1.000
_cell.angle_alpha   90.00
_cell.angle_beta   90.00
_cell.angle_gamma   90.00
#
_symmetry.space_group_name_H-M   'P 1'
#
loop_
_entity.id
_entity.type
_entity.pdbx_description
1 polymer ?
#
loop_
_entity_poly.entity_id
_entity_poly.type
_entity_poly.pdbx_seq_one_letter_code
_entity_poly.pdbx_strand_id
1 'polypeptide(L)'
;MTRLHPTIWPNCVIGAKEFGTLRSDFQAVLDYAGHGRRIISLPEKPAIVILRILNRLGLSPLYPWIYETVGKESVVSIAKAEERLGFRPKYSNREALLRNYRWHLEHASQLKRTGVTHRVRWREGLLRLAKVFF
;
A
#
# COMPACT_ATOMS: atom_id res chain seq x y z
N MET A 1 -25.97 39.85 -9.53
CA MET A 1 -24.82 39.10 -10.08
C MET A 1 -24.02 38.49 -8.94
N THR A 2 -24.42 37.31 -8.47
CA THR A 2 -23.76 36.62 -7.35
C THR A 2 -22.66 35.74 -7.94
N ARG A 3 -21.42 36.24 -7.98
CA ARG A 3 -20.26 35.41 -8.30
C ARG A 3 -20.03 34.47 -7.12
N LEU A 4 -20.52 33.24 -7.24
CA LEU A 4 -20.00 32.12 -6.46
C LEU A 4 -18.52 32.00 -6.80
N HIS A 5 -17.65 32.52 -5.94
CA HIS A 5 -16.25 32.13 -5.96
C HIS A 5 -16.22 30.61 -5.74
N PRO A 6 -15.67 29.80 -6.66
CA PRO A 6 -15.37 28.43 -6.31
C PRO A 6 -14.31 28.53 -5.22
N THR A 7 -14.71 28.27 -3.98
CA THR A 7 -13.79 28.08 -2.87
C THR A 7 -13.00 26.81 -3.22
N ILE A 8 -11.94 26.96 -4.02
CA ILE A 8 -10.97 25.91 -4.23
C ILE A 8 -10.28 25.77 -2.88
N TRP A 9 -10.84 24.90 -2.04
CA TRP A 9 -10.16 24.47 -0.83
C TRP A 9 -8.75 24.08 -1.26
N PRO A 10 -7.70 24.64 -0.64
CA PRO A 10 -6.36 24.23 -0.97
C PRO A 10 -6.23 22.74 -0.69
N ASN A 11 -6.15 21.92 -1.75
CA ASN A 11 -5.81 20.51 -1.61
C ASN A 11 -4.44 20.44 -0.93
N CYS A 12 -4.41 19.93 0.30
CA CYS A 12 -3.21 19.71 1.09
C CYS A 12 -3.05 18.21 1.24
N VAL A 13 -1.86 17.70 0.96
CA VAL A 13 -1.55 16.27 1.11
C VAL A 13 -0.90 16.04 2.47
N ILE A 14 -1.37 15.00 3.16
CA ILE A 14 -0.82 14.55 4.43
C ILE A 14 -0.02 13.28 4.16
N GLY A 15 1.22 13.23 4.64
CA GLY A 15 2.12 12.11 4.40
C GLY A 15 3.36 12.20 5.27
N ALA A 16 4.27 11.24 5.10
CA ALA A 16 5.57 11.26 5.75
C ALA A 16 6.52 12.19 4.99
N LYS A 17 7.36 12.93 5.72
CA LYS A 17 8.46 13.73 5.13
C LYS A 17 9.61 12.84 4.66
N GLU A 18 9.90 11.84 5.47
CA GLU A 18 10.94 10.85 5.22
C GLU A 18 10.29 9.56 4.74
N PHE A 19 10.65 9.13 3.54
CA PHE A 19 10.17 7.91 2.91
C PHE A 19 11.33 7.18 2.24
N GLY A 20 11.29 5.85 2.27
CA GLY A 20 12.23 5.02 1.55
C GLY A 20 11.65 4.57 0.20
N THR A 21 12.26 3.54 -0.34
CA THR A 21 11.69 2.82 -1.48
C THR A 21 10.59 1.87 -1.00
N LEU A 22 9.67 1.51 -1.89
CA LEU A 22 8.68 0.46 -1.62
C LEU A 22 9.36 -0.82 -1.09
N ARG A 23 10.49 -1.20 -1.69
CA ARG A 23 11.25 -2.38 -1.24
C ARG A 23 11.77 -2.22 0.20
N SER A 24 12.44 -1.12 0.52
CA SER A 24 13.03 -0.95 1.86
C SER A 24 11.97 -0.87 2.96
N ASP A 25 10.87 -0.16 2.68
CA ASP A 25 9.84 0.10 3.69
C ASP A 25 9.02 -1.17 3.97
N PHE A 26 8.70 -1.95 2.94
CA PHE A 26 8.03 -3.25 3.13
C PHE A 26 8.98 -4.31 3.69
N GLN A 27 10.27 -4.29 3.35
CA GLN A 27 11.24 -5.24 3.93
C GLN A 27 11.34 -5.02 5.44
N ALA A 28 11.34 -3.78 5.92
CA ALA A 28 11.35 -3.50 7.36
C ALA A 28 10.14 -4.11 8.09
N VAL A 29 8.96 -4.13 7.46
CA VAL A 29 7.77 -4.78 8.02
C VAL A 29 7.93 -6.31 8.03
N LEU A 30 8.48 -6.90 6.96
CA LEU A 30 8.76 -8.34 6.89
C LEU A 30 9.81 -8.78 7.92
N ASP A 31 10.84 -7.97 8.11
CA ASP A 31 11.88 -8.20 9.12
C ASP A 31 11.26 -8.17 10.52
N TYR A 32 10.40 -7.19 10.79
CA TYR A 32 9.66 -7.11 12.05
C TYR A 32 8.71 -8.30 12.24
N ALA A 33 8.11 -8.80 11.16
CA ALA A 33 7.26 -9.99 11.22
C ALA A 33 8.03 -11.26 11.58
N GLY A 34 9.36 -11.29 11.46
CA GLY A 34 10.20 -12.40 11.92
C GLY A 34 10.14 -13.68 11.09
N HIS A 35 9.63 -13.62 9.85
CA HIS A 35 9.48 -14.80 8.99
C HIS A 35 10.74 -15.13 8.16
N GLY A 36 11.81 -14.32 8.26
CA GLY A 36 13.06 -14.50 7.50
C GLY A 36 12.91 -14.36 5.97
N ARG A 37 11.79 -13.82 5.49
CA ARG A 37 11.49 -13.64 4.07
C ARG A 37 12.09 -12.35 3.52
N ARG A 38 12.36 -12.33 2.21
CA ARG A 38 12.92 -11.16 1.50
C ARG A 38 12.02 -10.73 0.36
N ILE A 39 12.00 -9.43 0.08
CA ILE A 39 11.30 -8.89 -1.10
C ILE A 39 12.12 -9.19 -2.35
N ILE A 40 11.51 -9.93 -3.26
CA ILE A 40 12.08 -10.25 -4.58
C ILE A 40 11.46 -9.30 -5.59
N SER A 41 12.31 -8.49 -6.24
CA SER A 41 11.83 -7.72 -7.39
C SER A 41 11.86 -8.59 -8.64
N LEU A 42 10.71 -8.67 -9.29
CA LEU A 42 10.56 -9.28 -10.60
C LEU A 42 10.60 -8.18 -11.68
N PRO A 43 11.04 -8.49 -12.90
CA PRO A 43 10.92 -7.58 -14.02
C PRO A 43 9.44 -7.23 -14.25
N GLU A 44 9.14 -5.94 -14.31
CA GLU A 44 7.76 -5.40 -14.31
C GLU A 44 6.93 -5.93 -15.49
N LYS A 45 7.44 -5.79 -16.72
CA LYS A 45 6.74 -6.18 -17.95
C LYS A 45 6.27 -7.64 -17.97
N PRO A 46 7.15 -8.65 -17.77
CA PRO A 46 6.71 -10.05 -17.78
C PRO A 46 5.76 -10.37 -16.61
N ALA A 47 5.97 -9.77 -15.44
CA ALA A 47 5.05 -9.95 -14.31
C ALA A 47 3.64 -9.44 -14.64
N ILE A 48 3.52 -8.24 -15.23
CA ILE A 48 2.23 -7.68 -15.66
C ILE A 48 1.57 -8.57 -16.72
N VAL A 49 2.32 -9.09 -17.69
CA VAL A 49 1.75 -9.97 -18.74
C VAL A 49 1.17 -11.24 -18.12
N ILE A 50 1.90 -11.91 -17.22
CA ILE A 50 1.42 -13.11 -16.53
C ILE A 50 0.16 -12.79 -15.70
N LEU A 51 0.18 -11.70 -14.94
CA LEU A 51 -0.97 -11.26 -14.13
C LEU A 51 -2.20 -10.91 -14.98
N ARG A 52 -2.01 -10.31 -16.16
CA ARG A 52 -3.08 -10.02 -17.12
C ARG A 52 -3.72 -11.30 -17.65
N ILE A 53 -2.92 -12.32 -17.98
CA ILE A 53 -3.42 -13.63 -18.41
C ILE A 53 -4.23 -14.28 -17.28
N LEU A 54 -3.68 -14.32 -16.06
CA LEU A 54 -4.38 -14.87 -14.89
C LEU A 54 -5.68 -14.13 -14.57
N ASN A 55 -5.69 -12.81 -14.74
CA ASN A 55 -6.89 -11.99 -14.56
C ASN A 55 -7.95 -12.27 -15.63
N ARG A 56 -7.54 -12.44 -16.90
CA ARG A 56 -8.48 -12.80 -17.99
C ARG A 56 -9.11 -14.17 -17.77
N LEU A 57 -8.39 -15.10 -17.15
CA LEU A 57 -8.90 -16.42 -16.76
C LEU A 57 -9.76 -16.40 -15.47
N GLY A 58 -9.91 -15.24 -14.81
CA GLY A 58 -10.66 -15.12 -13.55
C GLY A 58 -9.94 -15.73 -12.33
N LEU A 59 -8.64 -16.04 -12.46
CA LEU A 59 -7.83 -16.71 -11.43
C LEU A 59 -6.99 -15.73 -10.61
N SER A 60 -6.83 -14.49 -11.08
CA SER A 60 -6.13 -13.44 -10.35
C SER A 60 -7.07 -12.75 -9.35
N PRO A 61 -6.74 -12.71 -8.05
CA PRO A 61 -7.45 -11.88 -7.08
C PRO A 61 -7.02 -10.40 -7.13
N LEU A 62 -6.12 -10.02 -8.07
CA LEU A 62 -5.55 -8.68 -8.20
C LEU A 62 -6.24 -7.88 -9.30
N TYR A 63 -6.65 -6.66 -8.96
CA TYR A 63 -7.19 -5.70 -9.92
C TYR A 63 -6.10 -5.20 -10.88
N PRO A 64 -6.44 -4.96 -12.16
CA PRO A 64 -5.49 -4.47 -13.16
C PRO A 64 -4.65 -3.28 -12.74
N TRP A 65 -5.31 -2.33 -12.10
CA TRP A 65 -4.70 -1.10 -11.65
C TRP A 65 -3.58 -1.32 -10.63
N ILE A 66 -3.63 -2.36 -9.79
CA ILE A 66 -2.62 -2.63 -8.76
C ILE A 66 -1.28 -2.99 -9.41
N TYR A 67 -1.25 -3.93 -10.35
CA TYR A 67 0.02 -4.35 -10.96
C TYR A 67 0.58 -3.32 -11.94
N GLU A 68 -0.23 -2.39 -12.44
CA GLU A 68 0.21 -1.29 -13.31
C GLU A 68 0.75 -0.07 -12.53
N THR A 69 0.45 0.02 -11.22
CA THR A 69 0.82 1.16 -10.38
C THR A 69 1.83 0.81 -9.29
N VAL A 70 1.89 -0.44 -8.83
CA VAL A 70 2.80 -0.85 -7.75
C VAL A 70 4.28 -0.68 -8.12
N GLY A 71 4.61 -0.75 -9.42
CA GLY A 71 5.97 -0.53 -9.92
C GLY A 71 6.33 0.95 -10.11
N LYS A 72 5.36 1.85 -10.01
CA LYS A 72 5.57 3.29 -10.24
C LYS A 72 5.78 3.99 -8.90
N GLU A 73 6.85 4.77 -8.80
CA GLU A 73 7.07 5.61 -7.64
C GLU A 73 6.05 6.76 -7.63
N SER A 74 5.15 6.75 -6.65
CA SER A 74 4.18 7.83 -6.42
C SER A 74 4.51 8.54 -5.12
N VAL A 75 5.20 9.67 -5.25
CA VAL A 75 5.55 10.56 -4.14
C VAL A 75 4.75 11.84 -4.25
N VAL A 76 4.30 12.35 -3.12
CA VAL A 76 3.42 13.53 -3.04
C VAL A 76 3.99 14.54 -2.08
N SER A 77 3.95 15.81 -2.47
CA SER A 77 4.52 16.89 -1.65
C SER A 77 3.60 17.29 -0.50
N ILE A 78 4.17 17.36 0.70
CA ILE A 78 3.51 17.87 1.91
C ILE A 78 3.76 19.36 2.14
N ALA A 79 4.54 20.03 1.29
CA ALA A 79 5.00 21.42 1.51
C ALA A 79 3.84 22.38 1.81
N LYS A 80 2.74 22.23 1.08
CA LYS A 80 1.54 23.06 1.28
C LYS A 80 0.85 22.81 2.61
N ALA A 81 0.90 21.58 3.13
CA ALA A 81 0.38 21.26 4.46
C ALA A 81 1.30 21.81 5.56
N GLU A 82 2.63 21.73 5.37
CA GLU A 82 3.60 22.34 6.31
C GLU A 82 3.39 23.86 6.39
N GLU A 83 3.29 24.54 5.25
CA GLU A 83 3.13 25.99 5.17
C GLU A 83 1.78 26.49 5.69
N ARG A 84 0.67 25.88 5.25
CA ARG A 84 -0.68 26.42 5.52
C ARG A 84 -1.31 25.90 6.80
N LEU A 85 -0.95 24.69 7.23
CA LEU A 85 -1.57 24.03 8.39
C LEU A 85 -0.58 23.87 9.55
N GLY A 86 0.69 24.27 9.38
CA GLY A 86 1.74 23.96 10.36
C GLY A 86 1.95 22.46 10.55
N PHE A 87 1.58 21.65 9.54
CA PHE A 87 1.66 20.19 9.64
C PHE A 87 3.11 19.75 9.82
N ARG A 88 3.37 18.91 10.81
CA ARG A 88 4.69 18.32 11.07
C ARG A 88 4.56 16.81 11.16
N PRO A 89 5.01 16.06 10.14
CA PRO A 89 4.99 14.61 10.17
C PRO A 89 5.78 14.11 11.38
N LYS A 90 5.13 13.32 12.23
CA LYS A 90 5.78 12.73 13.42
C LYS A 90 6.55 11.46 13.09
N TYR A 91 6.15 10.76 12.03
CA TYR A 91 6.67 9.45 11.67
C TYR A 91 7.14 9.46 10.22
N SER A 92 8.24 8.76 9.97
CA SER A 92 8.63 8.31 8.63
C SER A 92 7.62 7.31 8.06
N ASN A 93 7.65 7.09 6.75
CA ASN A 93 6.77 6.11 6.10
C ASN A 93 6.96 4.71 6.69
N ARG A 94 8.21 4.32 6.93
CA ARG A 94 8.59 3.05 7.57
C ARG A 94 8.00 2.91 8.97
N GLU A 95 8.13 3.93 9.81
CA GLU A 95 7.60 3.90 11.18
C GLU A 95 6.07 3.83 11.20
N ALA A 96 5.41 4.57 10.30
CA ALA A 96 3.96 4.51 10.16
C ALA A 96 3.49 3.10 9.77
N LEU A 97 4.17 2.45 8.82
CA LEU A 97 3.88 1.07 8.42
C LEU A 97 4.09 0.08 9.56
N LEU A 98 5.23 0.17 10.27
CA LEU A 98 5.52 -0.70 11.42
C LEU A 98 4.48 -0.53 12.54
N ARG A 99 4.08 0.71 12.85
CA ARG A 99 3.05 0.98 13.85
C ARG A 99 1.72 0.37 13.45
N ASN A 100 1.31 0.53 12.20
CA ASN A 100 0.06 -0.06 11.69
C ASN A 100 0.12 -1.59 11.76
N TYR A 101 1.27 -2.18 11.44
CA TYR A 101 1.46 -3.62 11.51
C TYR A 101 1.41 -4.15 12.95
N ARG A 102 2.01 -3.44 13.92
CA ARG A 102 1.90 -3.77 15.35
C ARG A 102 0.46 -3.74 15.83
N TRP A 103 -0.26 -2.67 15.51
CA TRP A 103 -1.68 -2.56 15.82
C TRP A 103 -2.46 -3.73 15.19
N HIS A 104 -2.15 -4.09 13.94
CA HIS A 104 -2.77 -5.24 13.29
C HIS A 104 -2.52 -6.54 14.05
N LEU A 105 -1.30 -6.82 14.50
CA LEU A 105 -1.00 -8.03 15.28
C LEU A 105 -1.78 -8.07 16.60
N GLU A 106 -1.86 -6.94 17.30
CA GLU A 106 -2.61 -6.82 18.56
C GLU A 106 -4.12 -7.06 18.37
N HIS A 107 -4.67 -6.65 17.22
CA HIS A 107 -6.12 -6.70 16.94
C HIS A 107 -6.50 -7.84 15.97
N ALA A 108 -5.54 -8.63 15.50
CA ALA A 108 -5.75 -9.68 14.50
C ALA A 108 -6.78 -10.72 14.95
N SER A 109 -6.81 -11.02 16.25
CA SER A 109 -7.76 -11.95 16.87
C SER A 109 -9.21 -11.47 16.83
N GLN A 110 -9.45 -10.18 16.58
CA GLN A 110 -10.79 -9.57 16.47
C GLN A 110 -11.29 -9.57 15.01
N LEU A 111 -10.40 -9.78 14.03
CA LEU A 111 -10.70 -9.81 12.60
C LEU A 111 -11.28 -11.16 12.11
N LYS A 112 -12.01 -11.87 12.98
CA LYS A 112 -12.50 -13.26 12.75
C LYS A 112 -13.54 -13.43 11.64
N ARG A 113 -14.09 -12.34 11.08
CA ARG A 113 -15.05 -12.42 9.96
C ARG A 113 -14.30 -12.43 8.62
N THR A 114 -14.68 -13.34 7.73
CA THR A 114 -14.26 -13.41 6.32
C THR A 114 -15.37 -12.84 5.42
N GLY A 115 -15.02 -12.14 4.34
CA GLY A 115 -15.94 -11.39 3.48
C GLY A 115 -15.18 -10.59 2.41
N VAL A 116 -15.86 -9.65 1.74
CA VAL A 116 -15.33 -8.90 0.58
C VAL A 116 -15.03 -7.41 0.89
N THR A 117 -15.28 -6.96 2.12
CA THR A 117 -15.02 -5.58 2.56
C THR A 117 -13.58 -5.38 3.05
N HIS A 118 -13.13 -4.14 3.21
CA HIS A 118 -11.80 -3.81 3.74
C HIS A 118 -11.54 -4.28 5.19
N ARG A 119 -12.47 -5.02 5.82
CA ARG A 119 -12.44 -5.46 7.23
C ARG A 119 -12.30 -6.97 7.40
N VAL A 120 -12.09 -7.68 6.30
CA VAL A 120 -12.19 -9.14 6.25
C VAL A 120 -11.03 -9.72 5.45
N ARG A 121 -10.60 -10.93 5.84
CA ARG A 121 -9.41 -11.58 5.25
C ARG A 121 -9.58 -11.79 3.74
N TRP A 122 -8.57 -11.36 2.98
CA TRP A 122 -8.52 -11.42 1.52
C TRP A 122 -8.50 -12.87 1.00
N ARG A 123 -9.26 -13.16 -0.07
CA ARG A 123 -9.20 -14.45 -0.78
C ARG A 123 -8.00 -14.43 -1.73
N GLU A 124 -6.96 -15.18 -1.37
CA GLU A 124 -5.66 -15.15 -2.05
C GLU A 124 -5.64 -15.90 -3.41
N GLY A 125 -6.71 -16.61 -3.78
CA GLY A 125 -6.84 -17.26 -5.10
C GLY A 125 -5.61 -18.11 -5.47
N LEU A 126 -5.16 -17.99 -6.73
CA LEU A 126 -3.98 -18.70 -7.24
C LEU A 126 -2.64 -18.20 -6.65
N LEU A 127 -2.62 -17.03 -5.98
CA LEU A 127 -1.41 -16.51 -5.34
C LEU A 127 -0.94 -17.40 -4.18
N ARG A 128 -1.80 -18.30 -3.68
CA ARG A 128 -1.40 -19.33 -2.71
C ARG A 128 -0.31 -20.26 -3.29
N LEU A 129 -0.31 -20.52 -4.59
CA LEU A 129 0.74 -21.33 -5.23
C LEU A 129 2.09 -20.61 -5.21
N ALA A 130 2.09 -19.28 -5.35
CA ALA A 130 3.31 -18.49 -5.26
C ALA A 130 3.98 -18.59 -3.88
N LYS A 131 3.21 -18.77 -2.80
CA LYS A 131 3.75 -19.00 -1.44
C LYS A 131 4.52 -20.31 -1.27
N VAL A 132 4.39 -21.25 -2.20
CA VAL A 132 5.20 -22.48 -2.21
C VAL A 132 6.60 -22.20 -2.73
N PHE A 133 6.74 -21.25 -3.67
CA PHE A 133 8.00 -20.90 -4.31
C PHE A 133 8.74 -19.76 -3.60
N PHE A 134 8.04 -18.92 -2.84
CA PHE A 134 8.55 -17.71 -2.18
C PHE A 134 8.24 -17.69 -0.68
#